data_AF-A0AAW9EXD0-F1
#
_entry.id   AF-A0AAW9EXD0-F1
#
_cell.length_a   1.000
_cell.length_b   1.000
_cell.length_c   1.000
_cell.angle_alpha   90.00
_cell.angle_beta   90.00
_cell.angle_gamma   90.00
#
_symmetry.space_group_name_H-M   'P 1'
#
loop_
_entity.id
_entity.type
_entity.pdbx_description
1 polymer ?
#
loop_
_entity_poly.entity_id
_entity_poly.type
_entity_poly.pdbx_seq_one_letter_code
_entity_poly.pdbx_strand_id
1 'polypeptide(L)'
;MLAADTNRDLIAWVKALPAPQFGTLAPFFNTVSDKLNAFNSDTSLSFKLNLVGSWSGGSAQRSMQLDFIGTNGNRLVASRDVQVTDDTVTLATFFSIDAGGNIVTNGTKPVIRSNNGSFTATSILLIAEQDTRQTLISAV
;
A
#
# COMPACT_ATOMS: atom_id res chain seq x y z
N MET A 1 -11.90 -9.90 1.02
CA MET A 1 -12.85 -8.86 0.58
C MET A 1 -12.56 -7.56 1.31
N LEU A 2 -12.65 -6.44 0.60
CA LEU A 2 -12.75 -5.09 1.16
C LEU A 2 -14.22 -4.69 1.13
N ALA A 3 -14.82 -4.42 2.29
CA ALA A 3 -16.21 -3.98 2.35
C ALA A 3 -16.35 -2.58 1.74
N ALA A 4 -17.49 -2.34 1.10
CA ALA A 4 -17.85 -1.02 0.60
C ALA A 4 -17.75 0.02 1.72
N ASP A 5 -17.19 1.17 1.38
CA ASP A 5 -17.28 2.39 2.16
C ASP A 5 -16.77 2.28 3.60
N THR A 6 -15.81 1.37 3.80
CA THR A 6 -15.18 1.10 5.08
C THR A 6 -13.68 1.27 4.97
N ASN A 7 -13.11 2.10 5.85
CA ASN A 7 -11.66 2.24 5.96
C ASN A 7 -11.09 0.97 6.57
N ARG A 8 -10.04 0.43 5.95
CA ARG A 8 -9.35 -0.75 6.44
C ARG A 8 -7.85 -0.54 6.46
N ASP A 9 -7.21 -1.04 7.52
CA ASP A 9 -5.76 -1.16 7.56
C ASP A 9 -5.29 -2.16 6.48
N LEU A 10 -4.50 -1.66 5.52
CA LEU A 10 -4.01 -2.47 4.41
C LEU A 10 -3.11 -3.61 4.89
N ILE A 11 -2.22 -3.35 5.85
CA ILE A 11 -1.23 -4.34 6.29
C ILE A 11 -1.90 -5.41 7.15
N ALA A 12 -2.80 -4.99 8.05
CA ALA A 12 -3.61 -5.92 8.82
C ALA A 12 -4.52 -6.77 7.92
N TRP A 13 -5.03 -6.22 6.82
CA TRP A 13 -5.75 -7.00 5.83
C TRP A 13 -4.85 -8.03 5.13
N VAL A 14 -3.76 -7.57 4.52
CA VAL A 14 -2.89 -8.43 3.70
C VAL A 14 -2.27 -9.55 4.53
N LYS A 15 -1.82 -9.28 5.77
CA LYS A 15 -1.22 -10.31 6.63
C LYS A 15 -2.20 -11.38 7.12
N ALA A 16 -3.52 -11.10 7.04
CA ALA A 16 -4.57 -12.06 7.40
C ALA A 16 -5.02 -12.94 6.22
N LEU A 17 -4.51 -12.69 5.01
CA LEU A 17 -4.74 -13.53 3.84
C LEU A 17 -3.89 -14.81 3.90
N PRO A 18 -4.18 -15.83 3.05
CA PRO A 18 -3.28 -16.96 2.88
C PRO A 18 -1.84 -16.51 2.61
N ALA A 19 -0.87 -17.36 2.99
CA ALA A 19 0.54 -17.06 2.85
C ALA A 19 0.89 -16.60 1.42
N PRO A 20 1.78 -15.61 1.27
CA PRO A 20 2.13 -15.09 -0.05
C PRO A 20 2.76 -16.19 -0.89
N GLN A 21 2.40 -16.23 -2.18
CA GLN A 21 3.02 -17.15 -3.13
C GLN A 21 4.50 -16.84 -3.32
N PHE A 22 4.88 -15.55 -3.28
CA PHE A 22 6.25 -15.06 -3.40
C PHE A 22 6.46 -13.82 -2.51
N GLY A 23 7.70 -13.65 -2.05
CA GLY A 23 8.14 -12.48 -1.29
C GLY A 23 7.72 -12.49 0.18
N THR A 24 8.09 -11.42 0.88
CA THR A 24 7.80 -11.22 2.30
C THR A 24 7.33 -9.79 2.55
N LEU A 25 6.52 -9.58 3.59
CA LEU A 25 6.12 -8.24 4.03
C LEU A 25 7.32 -7.47 4.61
N ALA A 26 8.19 -8.15 5.35
CA ALA A 26 9.44 -7.57 5.81
C ALA A 26 10.39 -7.29 4.61
N PRO A 27 11.22 -6.23 4.69
CA PRO A 27 11.42 -5.34 5.83
C PRO A 27 10.46 -4.13 5.88
N PHE A 28 9.81 -3.78 4.77
CA PHE A 28 9.09 -2.52 4.64
C PHE A 28 7.71 -2.52 5.33
N PHE A 29 7.02 -3.65 5.38
CA PHE A 29 5.69 -3.74 5.99
C PHE A 29 5.80 -4.43 7.35
N ASN A 30 5.77 -3.63 8.43
CA ASN A 30 5.84 -4.12 9.78
C ASN A 30 4.48 -4.71 10.20
N THR A 31 4.45 -6.02 10.47
CA THR A 31 3.24 -6.78 10.79
C THR A 31 2.83 -6.73 12.25
N VAL A 32 3.67 -6.13 13.11
CA VAL A 32 3.34 -5.88 14.53
C VAL A 32 2.65 -4.53 14.67
N SER A 33 3.18 -3.48 14.02
CA SER A 33 2.62 -2.13 14.08
C SER A 33 1.61 -1.83 12.96
N ASP A 34 1.52 -2.70 11.95
CA ASP A 34 0.69 -2.53 10.75
C ASP A 34 1.01 -1.25 9.96
N LYS A 35 2.31 -1.00 9.76
CA LYS A 35 2.83 0.22 9.11
C LYS A 35 3.81 -0.11 7.99
N LEU A 36 3.80 0.78 6.99
CA LEU A 36 4.91 0.94 6.06
C LEU A 36 6.04 1.70 6.77
N ASN A 37 7.21 1.09 6.79
CA ASN A 37 8.45 1.63 7.32
C ASN A 37 9.41 1.95 6.16
N ALA A 38 10.40 2.79 6.45
CA ALA A 38 11.49 3.11 5.55
C ALA A 38 12.83 2.88 6.25
N PHE A 39 13.88 2.64 5.48
CA PHE A 39 15.24 2.69 5.99
C PHE A 39 15.62 4.15 6.30
N ASN A 40 16.46 4.31 7.34
CA ASN A 40 16.95 5.61 7.79
C ASN A 40 18.02 6.17 6.83
N SER A 41 17.58 6.67 5.68
CA SER A 41 18.47 7.15 4.62
C SER A 41 17.75 8.22 3.78
N ASP A 42 18.46 9.28 3.41
CA ASP A 42 17.99 10.37 2.54
C ASP A 42 17.81 9.88 1.09
N THR A 43 16.77 9.07 0.85
CA THR A 43 16.52 8.36 -0.41
C THR A 43 15.01 8.22 -0.64
N SER A 44 14.58 8.02 -1.88
CA SER A 44 13.15 7.79 -2.14
C SER A 44 12.76 6.34 -1.84
N LEU A 45 11.62 6.16 -1.17
CA LEU A 45 10.93 4.88 -1.07
C LEU A 45 9.83 4.84 -2.12
N SER A 46 9.94 3.95 -3.10
CA SER A 46 8.88 3.72 -4.10
C SER A 46 7.86 2.72 -3.56
N PHE A 47 6.58 2.96 -3.82
CA PHE A 47 5.47 2.12 -3.40
C PHE A 47 4.56 1.78 -4.59
N LYS A 48 4.11 0.54 -4.68
CA LYS A 48 3.08 0.12 -5.63
C LYS A 48 2.17 -0.93 -5.02
N LEU A 49 0.86 -0.73 -5.19
CA LEU A 49 -0.17 -1.72 -4.93
C LEU A 49 -0.95 -1.98 -6.22
N ASN A 50 -0.94 -3.23 -6.67
CA ASN A 50 -1.86 -3.72 -7.69
C ASN A 50 -2.85 -4.70 -7.08
N LEU A 51 -4.13 -4.52 -7.41
CA LEU A 51 -5.20 -5.43 -7.04
C LEU A 51 -5.88 -5.92 -8.32
N VAL A 52 -5.96 -7.23 -8.47
CA VAL A 52 -6.84 -7.88 -9.44
C VAL A 52 -8.02 -8.45 -8.67
N GLY A 53 -9.22 -8.26 -9.18
CA GLY A 53 -10.43 -8.67 -8.49
C GLY A 53 -11.66 -8.13 -9.19
N SER A 54 -12.76 -8.06 -8.45
CA SER A 54 -13.99 -7.47 -8.94
C SER A 54 -14.77 -6.72 -7.87
N TRP A 55 -15.48 -5.70 -8.30
CA TRP A 55 -16.47 -5.00 -7.52
C TRP A 55 -17.83 -5.70 -7.58
N SER A 56 -18.56 -5.75 -6.46
CA SER A 56 -19.90 -6.33 -6.41
C SER A 56 -20.96 -5.42 -7.03
N GLY A 57 -21.90 -5.95 -7.81
CA GLY A 57 -23.02 -5.21 -8.42
C GLY A 57 -22.75 -4.76 -9.86
N GLY A 58 -23.73 -4.12 -10.51
CA GLY A 58 -23.61 -3.64 -11.91
C GLY A 58 -22.59 -2.52 -12.10
N SER A 59 -22.22 -2.22 -13.35
CA SER A 59 -21.29 -1.13 -13.66
C SER A 59 -21.83 0.21 -13.13
N ALA A 60 -21.01 0.89 -12.33
CA ALA A 60 -21.32 2.17 -11.69
C ALA A 60 -20.01 2.92 -11.44
N GLN A 61 -20.10 4.20 -11.05
CA GLN A 61 -18.92 4.97 -10.63
C GLN A 61 -18.38 4.39 -9.32
N ARG A 62 -17.10 4.01 -9.32
CA ARG A 62 -16.42 3.33 -8.20
C ARG A 62 -14.98 3.80 -8.12
N SER A 63 -14.39 3.69 -6.94
CA SER A 63 -12.97 3.98 -6.78
C SER A 63 -12.33 3.17 -5.68
N MET A 64 -11.01 2.99 -5.77
CA MET A 64 -10.18 2.52 -4.67
C MET A 64 -9.35 3.70 -4.17
N GLN A 65 -9.38 3.94 -2.86
CA GLN A 65 -8.58 4.95 -2.19
C GLN A 65 -7.56 4.30 -1.27
N LEU A 66 -6.36 4.88 -1.22
CA LEU A 66 -5.31 4.50 -0.28
C LEU A 66 -4.69 5.76 0.34
N ASP A 67 -4.83 5.88 1.67
CA ASP A 67 -4.29 6.98 2.46
C ASP A 67 -3.09 6.54 3.29
N PHE A 68 -2.01 7.33 3.28
CA PHE A 68 -0.86 7.11 4.14
C PHE A 68 -0.90 8.07 5.34
N ILE A 69 -1.40 7.57 6.47
CA ILE A 69 -1.67 8.40 7.65
C ILE A 69 -0.37 8.99 8.22
N GLY A 70 -0.41 10.28 8.57
CA GLY A 70 0.74 11.01 9.11
C GLY A 70 1.70 11.56 8.06
N THR A 71 1.33 11.52 6.77
CA THR A 71 2.18 12.04 5.66
C THR A 71 1.60 13.28 4.97
N ASN A 72 0.68 14.01 5.63
CA ASN A 72 0.11 15.27 5.18
C ASN A 72 -0.43 15.27 3.73
N GLY A 73 -1.31 14.31 3.41
CA GLY A 73 -2.08 14.35 2.16
C GLY A 73 -1.66 13.38 1.06
N ASN A 74 -0.79 12.40 1.34
CA ASN A 74 -0.59 11.28 0.41
C ASN A 74 -1.83 10.37 0.42
N ARG A 75 -2.78 10.74 -0.44
CA ARG A 75 -4.00 10.01 -0.76
C ARG A 75 -3.97 9.68 -2.24
N LEU A 76 -4.00 8.39 -2.54
CA LEU A 76 -4.11 7.89 -3.91
C LEU A 76 -5.56 7.49 -4.16
N VAL A 77 -6.10 7.85 -5.32
CA VAL A 77 -7.46 7.46 -5.73
C VAL A 77 -7.40 6.93 -7.16
N ALA A 78 -7.72 5.66 -7.34
CA ALA A 78 -7.99 5.07 -8.64
C ALA A 78 -9.50 5.07 -8.85
N SER A 79 -9.99 6.01 -9.66
CA SER A 79 -11.41 6.15 -9.97
C SER A 79 -11.73 5.59 -11.35
N ARG A 80 -12.93 5.05 -11.50
CA ARG A 80 -13.47 4.58 -12.77
C ARG A 80 -14.95 4.90 -12.88
N ASP A 81 -15.42 5.00 -14.11
CA ASP A 81 -16.83 5.18 -14.44
C ASP A 81 -17.48 3.85 -14.89
N VAL A 82 -18.71 3.98 -15.38
CA VAL A 82 -19.55 2.87 -15.86
C VAL A 82 -19.02 2.20 -17.15
N GLN A 83 -18.20 2.92 -17.95
CA GLN A 83 -17.69 2.42 -19.23
C GLN A 83 -16.45 1.54 -19.05
N VAL A 84 -15.71 1.73 -17.96
CA VAL A 84 -14.60 0.84 -17.60
C VAL A 84 -15.19 -0.51 -17.17
N THR A 85 -14.74 -1.59 -17.80
CA THR A 85 -15.17 -2.96 -17.47
C THR A 85 -14.13 -3.73 -16.65
N ASP A 86 -12.87 -3.34 -16.72
CA ASP A 86 -11.78 -3.95 -15.94
C ASP A 86 -11.68 -3.33 -14.54
N ASP A 87 -11.82 -4.18 -13.53
CA ASP A 87 -11.78 -3.82 -12.11
C ASP A 87 -10.35 -3.81 -11.53
N THR A 88 -9.33 -4.02 -12.36
CA THR A 88 -7.92 -3.95 -11.94
C THR A 88 -7.57 -2.55 -11.41
N VAL A 89 -6.94 -2.50 -10.24
CA VAL A 89 -6.52 -1.27 -9.58
C VAL A 89 -4.99 -1.23 -9.52
N THR A 90 -4.41 -0.10 -9.90
CA THR A 90 -2.99 0.22 -9.68
C THR A 90 -2.89 1.54 -8.92
N LEU A 91 -2.20 1.52 -7.78
CA LEU A 91 -1.90 2.70 -6.96
C LEU A 91 -0.39 2.74 -6.74
N ALA A 92 0.28 3.72 -7.33
CA ALA A 92 1.72 3.88 -7.23
C ALA A 92 2.07 5.30 -6.80
N THR A 93 3.09 5.42 -5.96
CA THR A 93 3.65 6.70 -5.52
C THR A 93 5.08 6.49 -5.04
N PHE A 94 5.75 7.56 -4.64
CA PHE A 94 6.98 7.50 -3.88
C PHE A 94 6.87 8.40 -2.64
N PHE A 95 7.71 8.13 -1.66
CA PHE A 95 7.92 8.97 -0.49
C PHE A 95 9.38 9.44 -0.51
N SER A 96 9.59 10.75 -0.49
CA SER A 96 10.91 11.31 -0.23
C SER A 96 11.23 11.08 1.24
N ILE A 97 12.12 10.13 1.54
CA ILE A 97 12.50 9.81 2.91
C ILE A 97 13.66 10.69 3.31
N ASP A 98 13.49 11.40 4.43
CA ASP A 98 14.57 12.08 5.12
C ASP A 98 15.07 11.17 6.27
N ALA A 99 16.38 11.06 6.42
CA ALA A 99 17.00 10.38 7.55
C ALA A 99 16.59 11.06 8.86
N GLY A 100 16.14 10.29 9.84
CA GLY A 100 15.54 10.78 11.08
C GLY A 100 14.15 11.41 10.91
N GLY A 101 13.59 11.41 9.71
CA GLY A 101 12.28 11.96 9.41
C GLY A 101 11.11 11.15 9.98
N ASN A 102 9.89 11.61 9.72
CA ASN A 102 8.68 11.04 10.33
C ASN A 102 8.43 9.57 9.95
N ILE A 103 8.54 9.21 8.66
CA ILE A 103 8.28 7.83 8.20
C ILE A 103 9.35 6.87 8.75
N VAL A 104 10.61 7.30 8.85
CA VAL A 104 11.67 6.50 9.47
C VAL A 104 11.39 6.25 10.94
N THR A 105 11.01 7.30 11.68
CA THR A 105 10.83 7.25 13.13
C THR A 105 9.55 6.52 13.54
N ASN A 106 8.45 6.77 12.83
CA ASN A 106 7.11 6.37 13.25
C ASN A 106 6.44 5.35 12.33
N GLY A 107 6.97 5.14 11.13
CA GLY A 107 6.25 4.52 10.02
C GLY A 107 5.03 5.34 9.58
N THR A 108 4.37 4.91 8.51
CA THR A 108 3.06 5.41 8.10
C THR A 108 2.07 4.26 8.01
N LYS A 109 0.83 4.50 8.41
CA LYS A 109 -0.24 3.49 8.34
C LYS A 109 -1.00 3.64 7.01
N PRO A 110 -0.93 2.65 6.10
CA PRO A 110 -1.72 2.68 4.87
C PRO A 110 -3.16 2.23 5.14
N VAL A 111 -4.13 3.08 4.82
CA VAL A 111 -5.56 2.85 5.01
C VAL A 111 -6.24 2.78 3.64
N ILE A 112 -6.74 1.61 3.30
CA ILE A 112 -7.43 1.33 2.04
C ILE A 112 -8.95 1.42 2.20
N ARG A 113 -9.63 1.93 1.18
CA ARG A 113 -11.09 2.03 1.13
C ARG A 113 -11.58 1.75 -0.29
N SER A 114 -12.55 0.84 -0.41
CA SER A 114 -13.29 0.61 -1.64
C SER A 114 -14.57 1.45 -1.61
N ASN A 115 -14.71 2.40 -2.52
CA ASN A 115 -15.84 3.35 -2.54
C ASN A 115 -16.97 2.83 -3.44
N ASN A 116 -18.21 2.99 -2.96
CA ASN A 116 -19.43 2.71 -3.72
C ASN A 116 -19.52 1.24 -4.22
N GLY A 117 -18.95 0.32 -3.45
CA GLY A 117 -19.00 -1.12 -3.73
C GLY A 117 -17.94 -1.91 -2.98
N SER A 118 -18.26 -3.15 -2.62
CA SER A 118 -17.29 -4.08 -2.04
C SER A 118 -16.37 -4.61 -3.12
N PHE A 119 -15.08 -4.72 -2.82
CA PHE A 119 -14.07 -5.26 -3.74
C PHE A 119 -13.57 -6.62 -3.27
N THR A 120 -13.65 -7.61 -4.15
CA THR A 120 -13.13 -8.97 -3.91
C THR A 120 -11.83 -9.14 -4.69
N ALA A 121 -10.70 -8.94 -4.00
CA ALA A 121 -9.39 -9.21 -4.57
C ALA A 121 -9.17 -10.71 -4.76
N THR A 122 -8.71 -11.10 -5.95
CA THR A 122 -8.28 -12.46 -6.30
C THR A 122 -6.76 -12.56 -6.37
N SER A 123 -6.08 -11.47 -6.76
CA SER A 123 -4.61 -11.37 -6.73
C SER A 123 -4.17 -10.01 -6.20
N ILE A 124 -3.04 -10.00 -5.49
CA ILE A 124 -2.47 -8.79 -4.90
C ILE A 124 -0.97 -8.79 -5.19
N LEU A 125 -0.46 -7.68 -5.70
CA LEU A 125 0.97 -7.38 -5.75
C LEU A 125 1.21 -6.12 -4.93
N LEU A 126 2.01 -6.25 -3.87
CA LEU A 126 2.38 -5.15 -2.99
C LEU A 126 3.90 -5.02 -2.99
N ILE A 127 4.38 -3.84 -3.38
CA ILE A 127 5.80 -3.53 -3.51
C ILE A 127 6.10 -2.27 -2.70
N ALA A 128 7.17 -2.34 -1.92
CA ALA A 128 7.89 -1.18 -1.43
C ALA A 128 9.38 -1.44 -1.67
N GLU A 129 10.09 -0.44 -2.19
CA GLU A 129 11.53 -0.51 -2.41
C GLU A 129 12.19 0.83 -2.06
N GLN A 130 13.42 0.76 -1.59
CA GLN A 130 14.24 1.92 -1.29
C GLN A 130 15.68 1.56 -1.60
N ASP A 131 16.30 2.27 -2.55
CA ASP A 131 17.70 2.06 -2.90
C ASP A 131 18.58 2.74 -1.84
N THR A 132 19.04 1.96 -0.86
CA THR A 132 19.91 2.46 0.20
C THR A 132 21.37 2.21 -0.16
N ARG A 133 22.19 3.26 -0.07
CA ARG A 133 23.65 3.12 -0.10
C ARG A 133 24.14 2.74 1.31
N GLN A 134 24.56 1.48 1.48
CA GLN A 134 25.23 1.04 2.71
C GLN A 134 26.72 0.88 2.45
N THR A 135 27.55 1.70 3.11
CA THR A 135 29.00 1.45 3.18
C THR A 135 29.27 0.56 4.39
N LEU A 136 29.59 -0.71 4.17
CA LEU A 136 30.05 -1.60 5.23
C LEU A 136 31.52 -1.29 5.54
N ILE A 137 31.79 -0.70 6.70
CA ILE A 137 33.15 -0.66 7.25
C ILE A 137 33.32 -1.89 8.12
N SER A 138 34.04 -2.90 7.62
CA SER A 138 34.50 -4.01 8.45
C SER A 138 35.82 -3.61 9.09
N ALA A 139 35.84 -3.40 10.41
CA ALA A 139 37.09 -3.42 11.15
C ALA A 139 37.53 -4.89 11.21
N VAL A 140 38.57 -5.24 10.45
CA VAL A 140 39.34 -6.47 10.66
C VAL A 140 40.40 -6.18 11.73
#